data_AF-A0A091C796-F1
#
_entry.id   AF-A0A091C796-F1
#
_cell.length_a   1.000
_cell.length_b   1.000
_cell.length_c   1.000
_cell.angle_alpha   90.00
_cell.angle_beta   90.00
_cell.angle_gamma   90.00
#
_symmetry.space_group_name_H-M   'P 1'
#
loop_
_entity.id
_entity.type
_entity.pdbx_description
1 polymer ?
#
loop_
_entity_poly.entity_id
_entity_poly.type
_entity_poly.pdbx_seq_one_letter_code
_entity_poly.pdbx_strand_id
1 'polypeptide(L)'
;MEEKISSILGLNTEFRVGKQTKMLEFQPKLEKLFAFNNRTINQPVDLDQLYTEISIGTSVDFDEEIYAIIPYEQEIDHTFIIYQNTAKIVDLGTDIIVDQFLYYYWKVGFIEYKKTVEEFLSLKVNSIPLSCESFSLIPFSISTNPKRAIWVNPGRMNDLSFPFGQRAIVSLVNNFVFYLDRKAKAIYEKMHRAFLVHGIIKRYAGKMPDGWRMGLLEYLDVSSSCVIRKAINGLTFLEIPGYGKDFYGKCIEIHDKIIQGNEKQQILSELEILE
;
A
#
# COMPACT_ATOMS: atom_id res chain seq x y z
N MET A 1 -51.66 -27.99 33.11
CA MET A 1 -51.30 -26.88 32.21
C MET A 1 -49.79 -26.81 32.26
N GLU A 2 -48.99 -27.40 31.39
CA GLU A 2 -49.11 -28.19 30.16
C GLU A 2 -47.98 -29.25 30.26
N GLU A 3 -48.25 -30.52 29.97
CA GLU A 3 -47.70 -31.25 28.80
C GLU A 3 -46.16 -31.13 28.63
N LYS A 4 -45.36 -32.16 28.34
CA LYS A 4 -45.45 -33.60 28.07
C LYS A 4 -43.95 -33.98 28.01
N ILE A 5 -43.43 -34.97 28.76
CA ILE A 5 -43.34 -36.37 28.31
C ILE A 5 -42.87 -36.41 26.85
N SER A 6 -41.78 -37.04 26.45
CA SER A 6 -40.87 -38.03 27.00
C SER A 6 -40.12 -38.52 25.76
N SER A 7 -38.91 -39.01 25.96
CA SER A 7 -38.33 -40.14 25.22
C SER A 7 -38.42 -40.14 23.69
N ILE A 8 -37.26 -40.23 23.07
CA ILE A 8 -36.81 -41.34 22.19
C ILE A 8 -35.53 -40.81 21.52
N LEU A 9 -34.35 -41.27 21.96
CA LEU A 9 -33.67 -42.46 21.43
C LEU A 9 -33.46 -42.42 19.92
N GLY A 10 -32.20 -42.55 19.50
CA GLY A 10 -31.82 -42.80 18.11
C GLY A 10 -30.88 -41.71 17.60
N LEU A 11 -29.57 -41.93 17.72
CA LEU A 11 -28.78 -42.45 16.60
C LEU A 11 -28.81 -41.50 15.41
N ASN A 12 -27.76 -40.69 15.31
CA ASN A 12 -26.94 -40.63 14.10
C ASN A 12 -25.53 -40.17 14.48
N THR A 13 -24.71 -41.19 14.76
CA THR A 13 -23.31 -41.28 14.35
C THR A 13 -23.09 -40.73 12.93
N GLU A 14 -21.87 -40.25 12.69
CA GLU A 14 -21.31 -39.77 11.39
C GLU A 14 -21.77 -38.35 11.05
N PHE A 15 -20.99 -37.28 11.25
CA PHE A 15 -19.70 -36.99 10.62
C PHE A 15 -18.80 -36.21 11.61
N ARG A 16 -17.95 -36.91 12.38
CA ARG A 16 -16.71 -36.30 12.90
C ARG A 16 -15.68 -36.33 11.78
N VAL A 17 -15.87 -35.49 10.77
CA VAL A 17 -14.72 -35.00 10.01
C VAL A 17 -14.03 -34.06 10.97
N GLY A 18 -12.87 -34.50 11.46
CA GLY A 18 -11.96 -33.59 12.13
C GLY A 18 -11.64 -32.46 11.16
N LYS A 19 -12.37 -31.34 11.26
CA LYS A 19 -11.75 -30.04 11.03
C LYS A 19 -10.63 -30.01 12.05
N GLN A 20 -9.42 -30.39 11.62
CA GLN A 20 -8.24 -29.82 12.23
C GLN A 20 -8.53 -28.32 12.27
N THR A 21 -8.79 -27.80 13.45
CA THR A 21 -8.76 -26.37 13.70
C THR A 21 -7.32 -25.98 13.39
N LYS A 22 -7.05 -25.64 12.13
CA LYS A 22 -5.79 -25.01 11.75
C LYS A 22 -5.72 -23.79 12.67
N MET A 23 -4.76 -23.79 13.60
CA MET A 23 -4.40 -22.56 14.28
C MET A 23 -3.91 -21.63 13.17
N LEU A 24 -4.75 -20.66 12.82
CA LEU A 24 -4.42 -19.68 11.81
C LEU A 24 -3.25 -18.86 12.36
N GLU A 25 -2.14 -18.83 11.62
CA GLU A 25 -0.98 -18.01 11.97
C GLU A 25 -1.31 -16.53 11.66
N PHE A 26 -0.74 -15.61 12.42
CA PHE A 26 -0.95 -14.17 12.27
C PHE A 26 -0.16 -13.57 11.10
N GLN A 27 0.98 -14.17 10.77
CA GLN A 27 1.84 -13.78 9.65
C GLN A 27 2.42 -15.04 9.00
N PRO A 28 1.58 -15.91 8.41
CA PRO A 28 2.03 -17.14 7.79
C PRO A 28 2.94 -16.86 6.61
N LYS A 29 3.85 -17.81 6.35
CA LYS A 29 4.62 -17.81 5.11
C LYS A 29 3.71 -18.01 3.91
N LEU A 30 3.90 -17.22 2.85
CA LEU A 30 3.16 -17.32 1.59
C LEU A 30 3.20 -18.73 1.01
N GLU A 31 4.38 -19.37 1.01
CA GLU A 31 4.58 -20.75 0.54
C GLU A 31 3.83 -21.83 1.33
N LYS A 32 3.18 -21.49 2.45
CA LYS A 32 2.33 -22.43 3.21
C LYS A 32 0.84 -22.22 2.95
N LEU A 33 0.47 -21.13 2.28
CA LEU A 33 -0.91 -20.74 2.02
C LEU A 33 -1.44 -21.45 0.78
N PHE A 34 -2.62 -22.05 0.89
CA PHE A 34 -3.27 -22.78 -0.19
C PHE A 34 -3.77 -21.83 -1.28
N ALA A 35 -4.36 -20.69 -0.91
CA ALA A 35 -4.67 -19.57 -1.83
C ALA A 35 -3.44 -19.16 -2.67
N PHE A 36 -2.24 -19.33 -2.10
CA PHE A 36 -1.00 -18.98 -2.76
C PHE A 36 -0.44 -20.13 -3.62
N ASN A 37 -0.40 -21.36 -3.14
CA ASN A 37 0.25 -22.44 -3.89
C ASN A 37 -0.64 -23.12 -4.94
N ASN A 38 -1.95 -23.16 -4.73
CA ASN A 38 -2.85 -23.96 -5.55
C ASN A 38 -3.48 -23.15 -6.69
N ARG A 39 -2.65 -22.35 -7.39
CA ARG A 39 -3.07 -21.54 -8.53
C ARG A 39 -2.17 -21.77 -9.73
N THR A 40 -2.69 -21.54 -10.93
CA THR A 40 -1.86 -21.56 -12.14
C THR A 40 -0.90 -20.37 -12.13
N ILE A 41 0.26 -20.52 -12.76
CA ILE A 41 1.22 -19.40 -12.93
C ILE A 41 0.48 -18.20 -13.56
N ASN A 42 0.72 -17.01 -13.00
CA ASN A 42 0.08 -15.73 -13.39
C ASN A 42 -1.43 -15.64 -13.15
N GLN A 43 -2.05 -16.60 -12.47
CA GLN A 43 -3.38 -16.38 -11.91
C GLN A 43 -3.27 -15.54 -10.63
N PRO A 44 -4.18 -14.57 -10.42
CA PRO A 44 -4.29 -13.85 -9.17
C PRO A 44 -4.56 -14.77 -7.98
N VAL A 45 -4.11 -14.34 -6.81
CA VAL A 45 -4.45 -14.96 -5.54
C VAL A 45 -5.94 -14.75 -5.26
N ASP A 46 -6.62 -15.82 -4.87
CA ASP A 46 -8.00 -15.75 -4.37
C ASP A 46 -7.98 -15.15 -2.95
N LEU A 47 -8.46 -13.91 -2.84
CA LEU A 47 -8.47 -13.17 -1.57
C LEU A 47 -9.51 -13.72 -0.59
N ASP A 48 -10.61 -14.31 -1.05
CA ASP A 48 -11.61 -14.92 -0.17
C ASP A 48 -11.03 -16.19 0.47
N GLN A 49 -10.34 -17.01 -0.33
CA GLN A 49 -9.61 -18.17 0.18
C GLN A 49 -8.48 -17.74 1.14
N LEU A 50 -7.70 -16.74 0.78
CA LEU A 50 -6.62 -16.19 1.62
C LEU A 50 -7.15 -15.67 2.96
N TYR A 51 -8.32 -15.01 2.96
CA TYR A 51 -8.98 -14.51 4.16
C TYR A 51 -9.27 -15.62 5.20
N THR A 52 -9.59 -16.83 4.73
CA THR A 52 -9.86 -17.98 5.62
C THR A 52 -8.61 -18.63 6.21
N GLU A 53 -7.42 -18.26 5.75
CA GLU A 53 -6.16 -18.93 6.08
C GLU A 53 -5.25 -18.14 7.03
N ILE A 54 -5.55 -16.85 7.28
CA ILE A 54 -4.72 -15.95 8.08
C ILE A 54 -5.52 -15.44 9.28
N SER A 55 -4.89 -15.39 10.46
CA SER A 55 -5.49 -14.73 11.62
C SER A 55 -5.45 -13.21 11.47
N ILE A 56 -6.56 -12.55 11.79
CA ILE A 56 -6.65 -11.08 11.76
C ILE A 56 -5.82 -10.50 12.91
N GLY A 57 -5.04 -9.47 12.59
CA GLY A 57 -4.28 -8.68 13.55
C GLY A 57 -4.69 -7.22 13.63
N THR A 58 -4.01 -6.48 14.50
CA THR A 58 -4.40 -5.10 14.85
C THR A 58 -3.41 -4.01 14.45
N SER A 59 -2.28 -4.40 13.83
CA SER A 59 -1.19 -3.47 13.52
C SER A 59 -0.49 -3.83 12.21
N VAL A 60 0.15 -2.86 11.56
CA VAL A 60 1.04 -3.11 10.44
C VAL A 60 2.48 -3.07 10.94
N ASP A 61 3.33 -3.95 10.41
CA ASP A 61 4.77 -3.89 10.66
C ASP A 61 5.40 -3.01 9.57
N PHE A 62 5.77 -1.78 9.95
CA PHE A 62 6.41 -0.85 9.04
C PHE A 62 7.94 -0.98 9.03
N ASP A 63 8.53 -1.86 9.83
CA ASP A 63 9.97 -2.16 9.72
C ASP A 63 10.26 -3.14 8.59
N GLU A 64 9.29 -3.99 8.23
CA GLU A 64 9.36 -4.85 7.05
C GLU A 64 8.92 -4.10 5.78
N GLU A 65 9.61 -4.36 4.66
CA GLU A 65 9.24 -3.77 3.38
C GLU A 65 7.89 -4.30 2.89
N ILE A 66 6.93 -3.40 2.74
CA ILE A 66 5.61 -3.72 2.23
C ILE A 66 5.67 -3.83 0.71
N TYR A 67 5.19 -4.96 0.17
CA TYR A 67 5.09 -5.21 -1.26
C TYR A 67 3.74 -4.75 -1.81
N ALA A 68 2.65 -4.99 -1.05
CA ALA A 68 1.33 -4.51 -1.39
C ALA A 68 0.43 -4.35 -0.14
N ILE A 69 -0.52 -3.42 -0.23
CA ILE A 69 -1.63 -3.22 0.70
C ILE A 69 -2.90 -3.39 -0.14
N ILE A 70 -3.71 -4.39 0.16
CA ILE A 70 -4.88 -4.76 -0.64
C ILE A 70 -6.10 -4.82 0.29
N PRO A 71 -7.07 -3.90 0.19
CA PRO A 71 -8.28 -3.99 1.01
C PRO A 71 -9.08 -5.24 0.63
N TYR A 72 -9.64 -5.91 1.61
CA TYR A 72 -10.55 -7.03 1.37
C TYR A 72 -11.89 -6.49 0.91
N GLU A 73 -12.44 -7.01 -0.19
CA GLU A 73 -13.63 -6.40 -0.82
C GLU A 73 -14.88 -6.47 0.05
N GLN A 74 -15.03 -7.57 0.81
CA GLN A 74 -16.23 -7.88 1.59
C GLN A 74 -16.28 -7.16 2.94
N GLU A 75 -15.13 -6.85 3.56
CA GLU A 75 -15.03 -6.14 4.84
C GLU A 75 -14.20 -4.88 4.70
N ILE A 76 -14.82 -3.71 4.86
CA ILE A 76 -14.20 -2.41 4.55
C ILE A 76 -12.99 -2.09 5.43
N ASP A 77 -13.00 -2.60 6.66
CA ASP A 77 -11.95 -2.37 7.66
C ASP A 77 -10.91 -3.47 7.65
N HIS A 78 -10.98 -4.46 6.75
CA HIS A 78 -9.97 -5.52 6.67
C HIS A 78 -9.04 -5.31 5.48
N THR A 79 -7.73 -5.34 5.74
CA THR A 79 -6.72 -5.09 4.71
C THR A 79 -5.63 -6.14 4.77
N PHE A 80 -5.28 -6.71 3.61
CA PHE A 80 -4.11 -7.55 3.44
C PHE A 80 -2.85 -6.71 3.32
N ILE A 81 -1.83 -7.06 4.10
CA ILE A 81 -0.46 -6.56 3.95
C ILE A 81 0.40 -7.71 3.44
N ILE A 82 1.01 -7.51 2.27
CA ILE A 82 1.88 -8.48 1.63
C ILE A 82 3.32 -8.02 1.80
N TYR A 83 4.16 -8.88 2.38
CA TYR A 83 5.59 -8.66 2.50
C TYR A 83 6.37 -9.64 1.61
N GLN A 84 7.68 -9.70 1.75
CA GLN A 84 8.53 -10.56 0.93
C GLN A 84 8.12 -12.03 1.02
N ASN A 85 8.01 -12.57 2.24
CA ASN A 85 7.79 -14.00 2.46
C ASN A 85 6.47 -14.32 3.15
N THR A 86 5.79 -13.31 3.69
CA THR A 86 4.62 -13.48 4.54
C THR A 86 3.48 -12.57 4.11
N ALA A 87 2.26 -12.94 4.51
CA ALA A 87 1.10 -12.08 4.40
C ALA A 87 0.44 -11.93 5.77
N LYS A 88 -0.28 -10.83 5.97
CA LYS A 88 -1.05 -10.53 7.17
C LYS A 88 -2.38 -9.91 6.79
N ILE A 89 -3.39 -10.10 7.62
CA ILE A 89 -4.65 -9.34 7.57
C ILE A 89 -4.71 -8.45 8.79
N VAL A 90 -5.08 -7.18 8.62
CA VAL A 90 -5.29 -6.25 9.71
C VAL A 90 -6.73 -5.72 9.71
N ASP A 91 -7.27 -5.43 10.88
CA ASP A 91 -8.56 -4.79 11.10
C ASP A 91 -8.50 -3.25 10.96
N LEU A 92 -7.76 -2.78 9.96
CA LEU A 92 -7.62 -1.37 9.62
C LEU A 92 -7.96 -1.12 8.14
N GLY A 93 -8.71 -0.06 7.87
CA GLY A 93 -8.91 0.46 6.51
C GLY A 93 -7.62 1.02 5.89
N THR A 94 -7.56 1.07 4.55
CA THR A 94 -6.35 1.52 3.84
C THR A 94 -5.99 2.98 4.09
N ASP A 95 -6.98 3.84 4.37
CA ASP A 95 -6.74 5.24 4.76
C ASP A 95 -6.06 5.35 6.12
N ILE A 96 -6.49 4.56 7.10
CA ILE A 96 -5.85 4.51 8.43
C ILE A 96 -4.40 4.02 8.31
N ILE A 97 -4.15 2.97 7.51
CA ILE A 97 -2.79 2.44 7.30
C ILE A 97 -1.88 3.49 6.64
N VAL A 98 -2.41 4.28 5.70
CA VAL A 98 -1.69 5.38 5.04
C VAL A 98 -1.29 6.46 6.04
N ASP A 99 -2.20 6.86 6.91
CA ASP A 99 -1.92 7.85 7.96
C ASP A 99 -0.90 7.31 8.98
N GLN A 100 -1.01 6.04 9.37
CA GLN A 100 -0.03 5.38 10.23
C GLN A 100 1.35 5.29 9.57
N PHE A 101 1.43 4.99 8.27
CA PHE A 101 2.69 4.99 7.52
C PHE A 101 3.37 6.36 7.57
N LEU A 102 2.61 7.41 7.27
CA LEU A 102 3.15 8.78 7.27
C LEU A 102 3.58 9.22 8.66
N TYR A 103 2.78 8.90 9.69
CA TYR A 103 3.17 9.21 11.05
C TYR A 103 4.40 8.39 11.50
N TYR A 104 4.51 7.13 11.09
CA TYR A 104 5.63 6.26 11.41
C TYR A 104 6.95 6.85 10.91
N TYR A 105 7.04 7.12 9.61
CA TYR A 105 8.28 7.57 8.96
C TYR A 105 8.51 9.07 8.97
N TRP A 106 7.45 9.88 8.97
CA TRP A 106 7.55 11.32 8.72
C TRP A 106 6.98 12.20 9.83
N LYS A 107 6.22 11.65 10.78
CA LYS A 107 5.55 12.42 11.85
C LYS A 107 4.66 13.56 11.31
N VAL A 108 4.10 13.41 10.11
CA VAL A 108 3.21 14.39 9.47
C VAL A 108 1.93 13.74 8.95
N GLY A 109 0.92 14.56 8.69
CA GLY A 109 -0.32 14.15 8.03
C GLY A 109 -0.21 14.06 6.51
N PHE A 110 -1.23 13.46 5.90
CA PHE A 110 -1.31 13.27 4.46
C PHE A 110 -1.35 14.58 3.66
N ILE A 111 -1.97 15.63 4.20
CA ILE A 111 -2.15 16.92 3.49
C ILE A 111 -0.81 17.63 3.32
N GLU A 112 -0.02 17.71 4.38
CA GLU A 112 1.30 18.31 4.42
C GLU A 112 2.27 17.55 3.51
N TYR A 113 2.30 16.23 3.64
CA TYR A 113 3.11 15.36 2.80
C TYR A 113 2.74 15.52 1.33
N LYS A 114 1.45 15.51 0.99
CA LYS A 114 0.96 15.72 -0.38
C LYS A 114 1.43 17.04 -0.96
N LYS A 115 1.18 18.15 -0.27
CA LYS A 115 1.55 19.49 -0.76
C LYS A 115 3.06 19.59 -0.99
N THR A 116 3.86 19.00 -0.10
CA THR A 116 5.32 18.98 -0.23
C THR A 116 5.76 18.20 -1.46
N VAL A 117 5.22 17.00 -1.66
CA VAL A 117 5.50 16.19 -2.86
C VAL A 117 5.09 16.95 -4.14
N GLU A 118 3.93 17.58 -4.16
CA GLU A 118 3.46 18.36 -5.31
C GLU A 118 4.38 19.56 -5.62
N GLU A 119 4.94 20.23 -4.60
CA GLU A 119 5.90 21.32 -4.77
C GLU A 119 7.24 20.81 -5.35
N PHE A 120 7.76 19.70 -4.82
CA PHE A 120 9.00 19.11 -5.33
C PHE A 120 8.85 18.60 -6.76
N LEU A 121 7.70 18.02 -7.11
CA LEU A 121 7.40 17.57 -8.47
C LEU A 121 6.95 18.71 -9.39
N SER A 122 6.68 19.90 -8.86
CA SER A 122 6.07 21.03 -9.59
C SER A 122 4.77 20.62 -10.33
N LEU A 123 3.98 19.75 -9.70
CA LEU A 123 2.81 19.14 -10.33
C LEU A 123 1.74 18.79 -9.29
N LYS A 124 0.53 19.33 -9.46
CA LYS A 124 -0.64 18.94 -8.66
C LYS A 124 -1.19 17.60 -9.12
N VAL A 125 -1.52 16.71 -8.19
CA VAL A 125 -2.10 15.41 -8.48
C VAL A 125 -3.15 14.94 -7.51
N ASN A 126 -4.08 14.16 -8.05
CA ASN A 126 -5.14 13.55 -7.26
C ASN A 126 -4.64 12.44 -6.35
N SER A 127 -3.53 11.79 -6.71
CA SER A 127 -2.91 10.73 -5.90
C SER A 127 -1.40 10.88 -5.89
N ILE A 128 -0.82 10.83 -4.70
CA ILE A 128 0.63 10.87 -4.45
C ILE A 128 1.11 9.51 -3.95
N PRO A 129 2.33 9.09 -4.31
CA PRO A 129 2.96 7.92 -3.71
C PRO A 129 3.36 8.19 -2.27
N LEU A 130 3.26 7.17 -1.42
CA LEU A 130 3.95 7.17 -0.13
C LEU A 130 5.38 6.70 -0.35
N SER A 131 6.33 7.21 0.42
CA SER A 131 7.72 6.76 0.33
C SER A 131 8.37 6.87 1.69
N CYS A 132 9.24 5.91 1.99
CA CYS A 132 10.25 5.99 3.04
C CYS A 132 11.63 5.87 2.36
N GLU A 133 12.70 5.82 3.14
CA GLU A 133 14.05 5.70 2.58
C GLU A 133 14.26 4.43 1.76
N SER A 134 13.56 3.36 2.14
CA SER A 134 13.79 2.01 1.64
C SER A 134 12.87 1.65 0.47
N PHE A 135 11.63 2.15 0.46
CA PHE A 135 10.66 1.82 -0.58
C PHE A 135 9.60 2.90 -0.78
N SER A 136 8.79 2.71 -1.82
CA SER A 136 7.62 3.55 -2.12
C SER A 136 6.39 2.70 -2.36
N LEU A 137 5.21 3.29 -2.19
CA LEU A 137 3.92 2.67 -2.44
C LEU A 137 3.07 3.60 -3.34
N ILE A 138 2.51 3.04 -4.41
CA ILE A 138 1.62 3.75 -5.33
C ILE A 138 0.15 3.34 -5.14
N PRO A 139 -0.78 4.31 -5.01
CA PRO A 139 -2.19 4.01 -4.83
C PRO A 139 -2.90 3.75 -6.16
N PHE A 140 -3.80 2.78 -6.16
CA PHE A 140 -4.75 2.48 -7.24
C PHE A 140 -6.15 2.30 -6.66
N SER A 141 -7.01 3.30 -6.81
CA SER A 141 -8.40 3.25 -6.32
C SER A 141 -9.17 2.11 -6.98
N ILE A 142 -9.85 1.30 -6.17
CA ILE A 142 -10.58 0.11 -6.62
C ILE A 142 -11.97 0.47 -7.14
N SER A 143 -12.45 1.69 -6.88
CA SER A 143 -13.76 2.17 -7.33
C SER A 143 -13.87 3.70 -7.27
N THR A 144 -15.10 4.23 -7.31
CA THR A 144 -15.42 5.63 -6.97
C THR A 144 -15.15 5.98 -5.50
N ASN A 145 -14.91 5.00 -4.62
CA ASN A 145 -14.56 5.27 -3.23
C ASN A 145 -13.04 5.50 -3.11
N PRO A 146 -12.57 6.75 -2.90
CA PRO A 146 -11.15 7.06 -2.81
C PRO A 146 -10.50 6.46 -1.55
N LYS A 147 -11.29 6.07 -0.54
CA LYS A 147 -10.79 5.47 0.71
C LYS A 147 -10.36 4.01 0.55
N ARG A 148 -10.66 3.38 -0.59
CA ARG A 148 -10.28 1.98 -0.89
C ARG A 148 -9.32 1.96 -2.07
N ALA A 149 -8.04 1.95 -1.77
CA ALA A 149 -6.98 1.88 -2.77
C ALA A 149 -6.08 0.68 -2.52
N ILE A 150 -5.73 -0.03 -3.59
CA ILE A 150 -4.61 -0.95 -3.57
C ILE A 150 -3.34 -0.10 -3.59
N TRP A 151 -2.45 -0.30 -2.62
CA TRP A 151 -1.13 0.30 -2.64
C TRP A 151 -0.11 -0.76 -3.04
N VAL A 152 0.77 -0.45 -3.98
CA VAL A 152 1.74 -1.42 -4.49
C VAL A 152 3.14 -0.82 -4.45
N ASN A 153 4.12 -1.61 -4.07
CA ASN A 153 5.51 -1.23 -4.20
C ASN A 153 5.98 -1.40 -5.66
N PRO A 154 6.25 -0.30 -6.39
CA PRO A 154 6.64 -0.39 -7.78
C PRO A 154 8.03 -1.05 -7.96
N GLY A 155 8.90 -0.99 -6.94
CA GLY A 155 10.21 -1.65 -6.94
C GLY A 155 10.14 -3.16 -6.78
N ARG A 156 8.97 -3.71 -6.47
CA ARG A 156 8.72 -5.16 -6.32
C ARG A 156 7.81 -5.72 -7.41
N MET A 157 7.45 -4.93 -8.43
CA MET A 157 6.73 -5.41 -9.60
C MET A 157 7.68 -6.16 -10.56
N ASN A 158 7.42 -7.45 -10.73
CA ASN A 158 8.16 -8.31 -11.65
C ASN A 158 7.59 -8.26 -13.07
N ASP A 159 6.27 -8.38 -13.20
CA ASP A 159 5.58 -8.40 -14.50
C ASP A 159 4.24 -7.65 -14.48
N LEU A 160 3.84 -7.14 -15.65
CA LEU A 160 2.55 -6.50 -15.90
C LEU A 160 1.99 -7.02 -17.22
N SER A 161 0.92 -7.83 -17.14
CA SER A 161 0.21 -8.32 -18.32
C SER A 161 -1.17 -7.69 -18.46
N PHE A 162 -1.65 -7.58 -19.71
CA PHE A 162 -2.91 -6.92 -20.05
C PHE A 162 -3.75 -7.83 -20.96
N PRO A 163 -4.14 -9.03 -20.51
CA PRO A 163 -4.85 -10.00 -21.35
C PRO A 163 -6.17 -9.46 -21.91
N PHE A 164 -6.81 -8.52 -21.20
CA PHE A 164 -8.10 -7.92 -21.56
C PHE A 164 -8.04 -6.41 -21.82
N GLY A 165 -6.83 -5.85 -21.99
CA GLY A 165 -6.58 -4.44 -22.35
C GLY A 165 -6.90 -3.37 -21.30
N GLN A 166 -7.89 -3.58 -20.43
CA GLN A 166 -8.34 -2.60 -19.43
C GLN A 166 -7.99 -2.97 -17.98
N ARG A 167 -7.81 -4.26 -17.71
CA ARG A 167 -7.40 -4.82 -16.42
C ARG A 167 -5.99 -5.37 -16.53
N ALA A 168 -5.10 -4.89 -15.66
CA ALA A 168 -3.74 -5.35 -15.54
C ALA A 168 -3.69 -6.52 -14.55
N ILE A 169 -2.88 -7.52 -14.86
CA ILE A 169 -2.41 -8.52 -13.90
C ILE A 169 -1.03 -8.07 -13.45
N VAL A 170 -0.89 -7.81 -12.16
CA VAL A 170 0.38 -7.45 -11.52
C VAL A 170 0.97 -8.69 -10.89
N SER A 171 2.20 -9.03 -11.25
CA SER A 171 2.97 -10.10 -10.61
C SER A 171 4.14 -9.47 -9.84
N LEU A 172 4.22 -9.73 -8.55
CA LEU A 172 5.31 -9.27 -7.69
C LEU A 172 6.50 -10.24 -7.72
N VAL A 173 7.67 -9.81 -7.25
CA VAL A 173 8.89 -10.64 -7.20
C VAL A 173 8.78 -11.85 -6.26
N ASN A 174 7.89 -11.79 -5.27
CA ASN A 174 7.55 -12.93 -4.41
C ASN A 174 6.46 -13.82 -5.04
N ASN A 175 6.18 -13.67 -6.34
CA ASN A 175 5.12 -14.33 -7.09
C ASN A 175 3.69 -13.98 -6.67
N PHE A 176 3.44 -13.08 -5.72
CA PHE A 176 2.07 -12.65 -5.40
C PHE A 176 1.45 -11.94 -6.62
N VAL A 177 0.26 -12.38 -7.04
CA VAL A 177 -0.42 -11.88 -8.24
C VAL A 177 -1.78 -11.32 -7.88
N PHE A 178 -2.13 -10.14 -8.42
CA PHE A 178 -3.43 -9.50 -8.21
C PHE A 178 -3.83 -8.64 -9.41
N TYR A 179 -5.10 -8.23 -9.46
CA TYR A 179 -5.62 -7.36 -10.52
C TYR A 179 -5.54 -5.88 -10.16
N LEU A 180 -5.30 -5.05 -11.18
CA LEU A 180 -5.56 -3.62 -11.14
C LEU A 180 -6.46 -3.23 -12.31
N ASP A 181 -7.56 -2.53 -12.01
CA ASP A 181 -8.45 -1.97 -13.04
C ASP A 181 -7.88 -0.67 -13.62
N ARG A 182 -6.69 -0.75 -14.23
CA ARG A 182 -5.97 0.38 -14.81
C ARG A 182 -5.26 0.00 -16.11
N LYS A 183 -5.26 0.97 -17.03
CA LYS A 183 -4.49 0.89 -18.28
C LYS A 183 -2.99 1.02 -17.99
N ALA A 184 -2.18 0.39 -18.84
CA ALA A 184 -0.71 0.38 -18.75
C ALA A 184 -0.11 1.77 -18.53
N LYS A 185 -0.50 2.76 -19.35
CA LYS A 185 0.01 4.14 -19.28
C LYS A 185 -0.14 4.74 -17.87
N ALA A 186 -1.30 4.59 -17.25
CA ALA A 186 -1.57 5.13 -15.91
C ALA A 186 -0.74 4.43 -14.82
N ILE A 187 -0.47 3.13 -14.98
CA ILE A 187 0.40 2.39 -14.06
C ILE A 187 1.84 2.90 -14.19
N TYR A 188 2.39 2.96 -15.41
CA TYR A 188 3.76 3.42 -15.64
C TYR A 188 3.98 4.88 -15.20
N GLU A 189 3.03 5.78 -15.43
CA GLU A 189 3.12 7.18 -14.96
C GLU A 189 3.16 7.28 -13.43
N LYS A 190 2.40 6.43 -12.72
CA LYS A 190 2.44 6.38 -11.26
C LYS A 190 3.74 5.76 -10.74
N MET A 191 4.23 4.69 -11.37
CA MET A 191 5.51 4.07 -11.03
C MET A 191 6.66 5.08 -11.20
N HIS A 192 6.72 5.77 -12.34
CA HIS A 192 7.73 6.79 -12.62
C HIS A 192 7.78 7.85 -11.53
N ARG A 193 6.61 8.39 -11.16
CA ARG A 193 6.48 9.37 -10.08
C ARG A 193 6.95 8.83 -8.74
N ALA A 194 6.61 7.59 -8.41
CA ALA A 194 7.04 6.98 -7.16
C ALA A 194 8.54 6.79 -7.05
N PHE A 195 9.22 6.43 -8.15
CA PHE A 195 10.69 6.40 -8.15
C PHE A 195 11.30 7.78 -7.94
N LEU A 196 10.73 8.84 -8.51
CA LEU A 196 11.18 10.21 -8.25
C LEU A 196 10.96 10.61 -6.78
N VAL A 197 9.79 10.31 -6.20
CA VAL A 197 9.49 10.62 -4.79
C VAL A 197 10.37 9.81 -3.84
N HIS A 198 10.57 8.52 -4.10
CA HIS A 198 11.54 7.70 -3.37
C HIS A 198 12.95 8.30 -3.46
N GLY A 199 13.33 8.81 -4.63
CA GLY A 199 14.62 9.49 -4.83
C GLY A 199 14.78 10.76 -4.00
N ILE A 200 13.75 11.61 -3.96
CA ILE A 200 13.70 12.82 -3.12
C ILE A 200 13.90 12.45 -1.65
N ILE A 201 13.12 11.48 -1.19
CA ILE A 201 13.12 10.99 0.18
C ILE A 201 14.46 10.36 0.57
N LYS A 202 15.01 9.47 -0.26
CA LYS A 202 16.29 8.80 0.01
C LYS A 202 17.44 9.81 0.06
N ARG A 203 17.40 10.85 -0.78
CA ARG A 203 18.39 11.94 -0.78
C ARG A 203 18.34 12.73 0.52
N TYR A 204 17.13 13.01 1.01
CA TYR A 204 16.94 13.73 2.27
C TYR A 204 17.52 12.97 3.48
N ALA A 205 17.45 11.64 3.46
CA ALA A 205 18.07 10.78 4.47
C ALA A 205 19.62 10.79 4.47
N GLY A 206 20.25 11.71 3.74
CA GLY A 206 21.71 11.88 3.70
C GLY A 206 22.44 10.86 2.83
N LYS A 207 21.72 10.02 2.10
CA LYS A 207 22.33 9.02 1.19
C LYS A 207 22.63 9.70 -0.14
N MET A 208 23.87 10.12 -0.35
CA MET A 208 24.35 10.62 -1.65
C MET A 208 24.86 9.46 -2.50
N PRO A 209 24.72 9.52 -3.84
CA PRO A 209 25.29 8.51 -4.71
C PRO A 209 26.82 8.65 -4.76
N ASP A 210 27.50 7.55 -5.06
CA ASP A 210 28.96 7.54 -5.29
C ASP A 210 29.35 8.34 -6.56
N GLY A 211 28.40 8.55 -7.47
CA GLY A 211 28.60 9.28 -8.71
C GLY A 211 27.32 9.97 -9.20
N TRP A 212 27.47 11.15 -9.77
CA TRP A 212 26.34 12.02 -10.11
C TRP A 212 25.56 11.46 -11.31
N ARG A 213 26.21 10.62 -12.13
CA ARG A 213 25.61 9.91 -13.27
C ARG A 213 25.01 8.55 -12.90
N MET A 214 25.00 8.19 -11.61
CA MET A 214 24.41 6.92 -11.15
C MET A 214 22.96 6.81 -11.62
N GLY A 215 22.59 5.63 -12.14
CA GLY A 215 21.22 5.35 -12.55
C GLY A 215 20.28 5.42 -11.35
N LEU A 216 19.05 5.89 -11.55
CA LEU A 216 18.09 6.05 -10.44
C LEU A 216 17.82 4.70 -9.74
N LEU A 217 17.79 3.59 -10.46
CA LEU A 217 17.60 2.26 -9.87
C LEU A 217 18.72 1.84 -8.92
N GLU A 218 19.95 2.06 -9.37
CA GLU A 218 21.14 1.77 -8.59
C GLU A 218 21.16 2.62 -7.33
N TYR A 219 20.88 3.92 -7.47
CA TYR A 219 20.76 4.83 -6.35
C TYR A 219 19.66 4.41 -5.35
N LEU A 220 18.51 3.95 -5.85
CA LEU A 220 17.39 3.51 -5.01
C LEU A 220 17.59 2.12 -4.40
N ASP A 221 18.59 1.34 -4.84
CA ASP A 221 18.79 -0.06 -4.47
C ASP A 221 17.58 -0.94 -4.82
N VAL A 222 17.03 -0.74 -6.02
CA VAL A 222 15.85 -1.46 -6.52
C VAL A 222 16.26 -2.44 -7.61
N SER A 223 15.91 -3.72 -7.43
CA SER A 223 16.16 -4.77 -8.41
C SER A 223 15.50 -4.46 -9.76
N SER A 224 16.23 -4.69 -10.85
CA SER A 224 15.77 -4.35 -12.20
C SER A 224 14.86 -5.42 -12.80
N SER A 225 13.59 -5.10 -13.06
CA SER A 225 12.68 -5.89 -13.91
C SER A 225 12.40 -5.18 -15.24
N CYS A 226 11.82 -5.88 -16.22
CA CYS A 226 11.43 -5.27 -17.50
C CYS A 226 10.42 -4.12 -17.28
N VAL A 227 9.45 -4.34 -16.39
CA VAL A 227 8.43 -3.36 -16.00
C VAL A 227 9.09 -2.13 -15.38
N ILE A 228 10.00 -2.34 -14.43
CA ILE A 228 10.67 -1.27 -13.69
C ILE A 228 11.54 -0.43 -14.65
N ARG A 229 12.32 -1.06 -15.54
CA ARG A 229 13.11 -0.34 -16.56
C ARG A 229 12.24 0.51 -17.47
N LYS A 230 11.08 0.01 -17.86
CA LYS A 230 10.12 0.76 -18.69
C LYS A 230 9.50 1.95 -17.94
N ALA A 231 9.22 1.79 -16.64
CA ALA A 231 8.70 2.87 -15.81
C ALA A 231 9.73 4.00 -15.59
N ILE A 232 10.97 3.62 -15.28
CA ILE A 232 12.05 4.58 -15.00
C ILE A 232 12.58 5.21 -16.26
N ASN A 233 12.59 4.49 -17.39
CA ASN A 233 12.97 5.02 -18.69
C ASN A 233 14.34 5.72 -18.70
N GLY A 234 15.32 5.14 -18.00
CA GLY A 234 16.70 5.62 -18.01
C GLY A 234 17.02 6.80 -17.09
N LEU A 235 16.11 7.20 -16.19
CA LEU A 235 16.41 8.26 -15.22
C LEU A 235 17.68 7.97 -14.41
N THR A 236 18.38 9.05 -14.09
CA THR A 236 19.58 9.13 -13.27
C THR A 236 19.28 9.92 -11.99
N PHE A 237 20.21 9.89 -11.04
CA PHE A 237 20.12 10.66 -9.81
C PHE A 237 19.92 12.17 -10.04
N LEU A 238 20.58 12.76 -11.05
CA LEU A 238 20.50 14.20 -11.33
C LEU A 238 19.10 14.66 -11.74
N GLU A 239 18.29 13.75 -12.26
CA GLU A 239 16.93 14.04 -12.71
C GLU A 239 15.91 13.99 -11.57
N ILE A 240 16.31 13.57 -10.36
CA ILE A 240 15.46 13.69 -9.17
C ILE A 240 15.33 15.18 -8.81
N PRO A 241 14.12 15.75 -8.79
CA PRO A 241 13.91 17.17 -8.56
C PRO A 241 14.17 17.56 -7.09
N GLY A 242 14.22 18.87 -6.83
CA GLY A 242 14.40 19.40 -5.48
C GLY A 242 15.79 19.21 -4.89
N TYR A 243 16.84 19.15 -5.73
CA TYR A 243 18.22 19.12 -5.26
C TYR A 243 18.52 20.30 -4.33
N GLY A 244 19.14 20.03 -3.18
CA GLY A 244 19.46 21.03 -2.16
C GLY A 244 18.28 21.57 -1.35
N LYS A 245 17.05 21.09 -1.58
CA LYS A 245 15.88 21.46 -0.77
C LYS A 245 15.68 20.47 0.37
N ASP A 246 15.31 20.99 1.54
CA ASP A 246 14.93 20.20 2.71
C ASP A 246 13.45 19.78 2.60
N PHE A 247 13.21 18.49 2.37
CA PHE A 247 11.85 17.94 2.26
C PHE A 247 11.09 18.06 3.58
N TYR A 248 11.73 17.70 4.69
CA TYR A 248 11.08 17.70 6.01
C TYR A 248 10.84 19.12 6.53
N GLY A 249 11.83 20.00 6.38
CA GLY A 249 11.68 21.42 6.69
C GLY A 249 10.53 22.04 5.90
N LYS A 250 10.36 21.65 4.64
CA LYS A 250 9.22 22.09 3.82
C LYS A 250 7.88 21.51 4.29
N CYS A 251 7.84 20.24 4.68
CA CYS A 251 6.65 19.63 5.29
C CYS A 251 6.22 20.40 6.56
N ILE A 252 7.15 20.71 7.46
CA ILE A 252 6.87 21.49 8.68
C ILE A 252 6.39 22.90 8.31
N GLU A 253 7.07 23.60 7.40
CA GLU A 253 6.65 24.93 6.96
C GLU A 253 5.20 24.94 6.45
N ILE A 254 4.80 23.89 5.71
CA ILE A 254 3.43 23.73 5.22
C ILE A 254 2.47 23.41 6.37
N HIS A 255 2.87 22.56 7.32
CA HIS A 255 2.08 22.23 8.51
C HIS A 255 1.75 23.48 9.32
N ASP A 256 2.76 24.29 9.66
CA ASP A 256 2.60 25.50 10.46
C ASP A 256 1.66 26.51 9.77
N LYS A 257 1.78 26.65 8.43
CA LYS A 257 0.89 27.50 7.64
C LYS A 257 -0.56 27.03 7.66
N ILE A 258 -0.80 25.71 7.70
CA ILE A 258 -2.15 25.15 7.80
C ILE A 258 -2.74 25.44 9.18
N ILE A 259 -1.97 25.22 10.25
CA ILE A 259 -2.41 25.49 11.63
C ILE A 259 -2.78 26.97 11.79
N GLN A 260 -1.89 27.90 11.41
CA GLN A 260 -2.15 29.34 11.50
C GLN A 260 -3.36 29.77 10.68
N GLY A 261 -3.57 29.15 9.50
CA GLY A 261 -4.74 29.40 8.67
C GLY A 261 -6.05 28.97 9.33
N ASN A 262 -6.05 27.80 9.97
CA ASN A 262 -7.21 27.26 10.66
C ASN A 262 -7.55 28.09 11.91
N GLU A 263 -6.55 28.48 12.70
CA GLU A 263 -6.74 29.35 13.86
C GLU A 263 -7.34 30.70 13.46
N LYS A 264 -6.85 31.28 12.36
CA LYS A 264 -7.41 32.52 11.81
C LYS A 264 -8.86 32.36 11.37
N GLN A 265 -9.22 31.25 10.72
CA GLN A 265 -10.60 30.96 10.33
C GLN A 265 -11.51 30.76 11.53
N GLN A 266 -11.03 30.08 12.58
CA GLN A 266 -11.79 29.89 13.81
C GLN A 266 -12.11 31.23 14.47
N ILE A 267 -11.12 32.11 14.63
CA ILE A 267 -11.31 33.46 15.19
C ILE A 267 -12.34 34.25 14.38
N LEU A 268 -12.26 34.21 13.04
CA LEU A 268 -13.22 34.92 12.18
C LEU A 268 -14.64 34.35 12.34
N SER A 269 -14.80 33.03 12.43
CA SER A 269 -16.12 32.41 12.64
C SER A 269 -16.72 32.72 14.01
N GLU A 270 -15.91 32.85 15.05
CA GLU A 270 -16.37 33.24 16.40
C GLU A 270 -16.81 34.71 16.44
N LEU A 271 -16.18 35.59 15.66
CA LEU A 271 -16.56 36.99 15.52
C LEU A 271 -17.86 37.19 14.74
N GLU A 272 -18.13 36.38 13.71
CA GLU A 272 -19.35 36.44 12.90
C GLU A 272 -20.60 35.89 13.62
N ILE A 273 -20.42 35.07 14.67
CA ILE A 273 -21.52 34.56 15.51
C ILE A 273 -21.95 35.57 16.60
N LEU A 274 -21.13 36.61 16.83
CA LEU A 274 -21.35 37.65 17.83
C LEU A 274 -22.08 38.91 17.28
N GLU A 275 -22.47 38.92 16.00
CA GLU A 275 -23.37 39.91 15.38
C GLU A 275 -24.85 39.45 15.41
#